data_AF-A0A2I0T563-F1
#
_entry.id   AF-A0A2I0T563-F1
#
_cell.length_a   1.000
_cell.length_b   1.000
_cell.length_c   1.000
_cell.angle_alpha   90.00
_cell.angle_beta   90.00
_cell.angle_gamma   90.00
#
_symmetry.space_group_name_H-M   'P 1'
#
loop_
_entity.id
_entity.type
_entity.pdbx_description
1 polymer ?
#
loop_
_entity_poly.entity_id
_entity_poly.type
_entity_poly.pdbx_seq_one_letter_code
_entity_poly.pdbx_strand_id
1 'polypeptide(L)'
;MEADPELSKFLYQLHETEKEDLIREERSRRERVRQSRMDTDLETMDLDQGGEALAPRQVLDLEDLVFAQGSHFMANKRCQLPDGSFRRQRKGYEEVHVPALKPKPFGSEEQLVSVEKLPKYAQAGFEGFKTLNRIQSKLYRAALESDENLLLCAPTGLGFSFFFPHSFRPVPLEQTYVGITEKKAIKRFQIMNEIVYEKIMEHAGKNQVRFFILSFLRLLILLFVSCW
;
A
#
# COMPACT_ATOMS: atom_id res chain seq x y z
N MET A 1 -64.06 29.58 -17.58
CA MET A 1 -64.43 29.02 -16.26
C MET A 1 -64.73 30.09 -15.22
N GLU A 2 -64.23 31.32 -15.34
CA GLU A 2 -64.61 32.44 -14.44
C GLU A 2 -65.81 33.29 -14.91
N ALA A 3 -66.32 33.08 -16.13
CA ALA A 3 -67.38 33.91 -16.71
C ALA A 3 -68.81 33.39 -16.48
N ASP A 4 -68.97 32.24 -15.82
CA ASP A 4 -70.27 31.61 -15.56
C ASP A 4 -70.54 31.54 -14.04
N PRO A 5 -71.55 32.25 -13.51
CA PRO A 5 -71.76 32.40 -12.07
C PRO A 5 -72.11 31.08 -11.35
N GLU A 6 -72.64 30.07 -12.04
CA GLU A 6 -72.88 28.75 -11.43
C GLU A 6 -71.56 27.96 -11.25
N LEU A 7 -70.64 28.06 -12.21
CA LEU A 7 -69.36 27.34 -12.18
C LEU A 7 -68.36 27.93 -11.18
N SER A 8 -68.40 29.25 -10.94
CA SER A 8 -67.54 29.92 -9.97
C SER A 8 -67.77 29.42 -8.54
N LYS A 9 -68.99 29.00 -8.21
CA LYS A 9 -69.35 28.49 -6.88
C LYS A 9 -68.73 27.11 -6.61
N PHE A 10 -68.72 26.24 -7.62
CA PHE A 10 -68.07 24.93 -7.54
C PHE A 10 -66.54 25.04 -7.47
N LEU A 11 -65.95 25.99 -8.19
CA LEU A 11 -64.50 26.24 -8.15
C LEU A 11 -64.05 26.74 -6.76
N TYR A 12 -64.83 27.63 -6.14
CA TYR A 12 -64.57 28.08 -4.76
C TYR A 12 -64.66 26.92 -3.75
N GLN A 13 -65.67 26.05 -3.88
CA GLN A 13 -65.84 24.89 -3.00
C GLN A 13 -64.69 23.89 -3.12
N LEU A 14 -64.23 23.58 -4.34
CA LEU A 14 -63.08 22.69 -4.56
C LEU A 14 -61.79 23.25 -3.96
N HIS A 15 -61.58 24.56 -4.08
CA HIS A 15 -60.36 25.22 -3.60
C HIS A 15 -60.31 25.33 -2.07
N GLU A 16 -61.45 25.33 -1.38
CA GLU A 16 -61.50 25.22 0.08
C GLU A 16 -61.27 23.79 0.55
N THR A 17 -61.83 22.78 -0.12
CA THR A 17 -61.60 21.37 0.24
C THR A 17 -60.14 20.96 0.09
N GLU A 18 -59.44 21.41 -0.96
CA GLU A 18 -58.00 21.15 -1.12
C GLU A 18 -57.16 21.77 0.00
N LYS A 19 -57.54 22.97 0.48
CA LYS A 19 -56.85 23.63 1.59
C LYS A 19 -57.07 22.88 2.91
N GLU A 20 -58.28 22.39 3.17
CA GLU A 20 -58.56 21.62 4.39
C GLU A 20 -57.82 20.28 4.40
N ASP A 21 -57.76 19.58 3.27
CA ASP A 21 -57.04 18.32 3.14
C ASP A 21 -55.52 18.50 3.33
N LEU A 22 -54.94 19.56 2.75
CA LEU A 22 -53.54 19.93 2.97
C LEU A 22 -53.23 20.20 4.45
N ILE A 23 -54.12 20.90 5.16
CA ILE A 23 -53.94 21.20 6.60
C ILE A 23 -54.03 19.91 7.44
N ARG A 24 -54.95 19.00 7.09
CA ARG A 24 -55.12 17.72 7.78
C ARG A 24 -53.91 16.80 7.59
N GLU A 25 -53.40 16.71 6.36
CA GLU A 25 -52.22 15.90 6.06
C GLU A 25 -50.98 16.40 6.80
N GLU A 26 -50.76 17.72 6.82
CA GLU A 26 -49.62 18.35 7.50
C GLU A 26 -49.70 18.20 9.03
N ARG A 27 -50.91 18.22 9.61
CA ARG A 27 -51.11 17.94 11.03
C ARG A 27 -50.80 16.48 11.37
N SER A 28 -51.21 15.53 10.53
CA SER A 28 -50.87 14.10 10.72
C SER A 28 -49.37 13.85 10.61
N ARG A 29 -48.68 14.57 9.71
CA ARG A 29 -47.23 14.48 9.53
C ARG A 29 -46.50 14.98 10.77
N ARG A 30 -46.95 16.09 11.37
CA ARG A 30 -46.41 16.60 12.64
C ARG A 30 -46.64 15.65 13.81
N GLU A 31 -47.79 15.01 13.90
CA GLU A 31 -48.08 14.01 14.94
C GLU A 31 -47.19 12.76 14.79
N ARG A 32 -46.98 12.26 13.57
CA ARG A 32 -46.06 11.13 13.32
C ARG A 32 -44.62 11.46 13.71
N VAL A 33 -44.15 12.67 13.42
CA VAL A 33 -42.80 13.13 13.83
C VAL A 33 -42.69 13.26 15.34
N ARG A 34 -43.76 13.70 16.02
CA ARG A 34 -43.78 13.77 17.49
C ARG A 34 -43.80 12.38 18.12
N GLN A 35 -44.58 11.46 17.55
CA GLN A 35 -44.66 10.07 18.00
C GLN A 35 -43.31 9.35 17.83
N SER A 36 -42.63 9.53 16.69
CA SER A 36 -41.32 8.88 16.48
C SER A 36 -40.25 9.38 17.46
N ARG A 37 -40.30 10.66 17.85
CA ARG A 37 -39.39 11.21 18.88
C ARG A 37 -39.65 10.60 20.24
N MET A 38 -40.92 10.43 20.61
CA MET A 38 -41.29 9.79 21.88
C MET A 38 -40.86 8.32 21.94
N ASP A 39 -40.96 7.58 20.82
CA ASP A 39 -40.47 6.19 20.75
C ASP A 39 -38.93 6.12 20.85
N THR A 40 -38.20 7.04 20.19
CA THR A 40 -36.73 7.11 20.32
C THR A 40 -36.30 7.42 21.76
N ASP A 41 -36.98 8.35 22.43
CA ASP A 41 -36.68 8.70 23.81
C ASP A 41 -36.96 7.53 24.77
N LEU A 42 -38.01 6.73 24.53
CA LEU A 42 -38.34 5.51 25.28
C LEU A 42 -37.28 4.41 25.10
N GLU A 43 -36.80 4.18 23.87
CA GLU A 43 -35.71 3.21 23.61
C GLU A 43 -34.40 3.61 24.28
N THR A 44 -34.16 4.91 24.46
CA THR A 44 -32.92 5.42 25.07
C THR A 44 -32.90 5.23 26.59
N MET A 45 -34.06 5.13 27.25
CA MET A 45 -34.16 4.99 28.71
C MET A 45 -34.03 3.54 29.22
N ASP A 46 -34.15 2.54 28.35
CA ASP A 46 -34.21 1.12 28.76
C ASP A 46 -32.84 0.40 28.79
N LEU A 47 -31.74 1.10 28.47
CA LEU A 47 -30.40 0.49 28.32
C LEU A 47 -29.43 0.71 29.49
N ASP A 48 -29.82 1.34 30.60
CA ASP A 48 -28.85 1.82 31.61
C ASP A 48 -28.91 1.08 32.97
N GLN A 49 -29.00 -0.26 32.95
CA GLN A 49 -28.68 -1.08 34.13
C GLN A 49 -27.40 -1.90 33.93
N GLY A 50 -26.29 -1.34 34.38
CA GLY A 50 -25.11 -2.10 34.81
C GLY A 50 -23.85 -1.93 33.96
N GLY A 51 -23.13 -0.82 34.16
CA GLY A 51 -21.76 -0.66 33.67
C GLY A 51 -21.14 0.63 34.17
N GLU A 52 -19.95 0.56 34.75
CA GLU A 52 -19.18 1.71 35.23
C GLU A 52 -19.14 2.84 34.19
N ALA A 53 -19.35 4.09 34.64
CA ALA A 53 -19.42 5.28 33.80
C ALA A 53 -18.07 5.56 33.11
N LEU A 54 -17.86 4.89 31.97
CA LEU A 54 -16.81 5.18 31.02
C LEU A 54 -17.03 6.59 30.47
N ALA A 55 -15.95 7.38 30.40
CA ALA A 55 -15.96 8.71 29.80
C ALA A 55 -16.66 8.71 28.42
N PRO A 56 -17.31 9.82 28.02
CA PRO A 56 -18.06 9.89 26.77
C PRO A 56 -17.16 9.49 25.59
N ARG A 57 -17.55 8.42 24.88
CA ARG A 57 -16.81 7.90 23.72
C ARG A 57 -17.11 8.77 22.51
N GLN A 58 -16.07 9.21 21.82
CA GLN A 58 -16.20 9.87 20.53
C GLN A 58 -16.48 8.84 19.44
N VAL A 59 -17.57 9.01 18.69
CA VAL A 59 -17.82 8.25 17.46
C VAL A 59 -16.88 8.79 16.39
N LEU A 60 -16.05 7.90 15.83
CA LEU A 60 -15.14 8.21 14.73
C LEU A 60 -15.67 7.56 13.44
N ASP A 61 -15.56 8.30 12.35
CA ASP A 61 -15.76 7.77 11.01
C ASP A 61 -14.52 6.94 10.64
N LEU A 62 -14.72 5.62 10.47
CA LEU A 62 -13.64 4.69 10.19
C LEU A 62 -13.29 4.68 8.70
N GLU A 63 -14.21 5.07 7.83
CA GLU A 63 -14.00 5.18 6.40
C GLU A 63 -12.99 6.29 6.05
N ASP A 64 -13.06 7.43 6.75
CA ASP A 64 -12.11 8.54 6.59
C ASP A 64 -10.70 8.23 7.12
N LEU A 65 -10.60 7.30 8.07
CA LEU A 65 -9.31 6.88 8.65
C LEU A 65 -8.61 5.80 7.81
N VAL A 66 -9.29 5.19 6.84
CA VAL A 66 -8.71 4.18 5.96
C VAL A 66 -7.88 4.86 4.87
N PHE A 67 -6.63 4.40 4.70
CA PHE A 67 -5.82 4.78 3.56
C PHE A 67 -6.40 4.19 2.27
N ALA A 68 -7.15 4.98 1.50
CA ALA A 68 -7.76 4.56 0.24
C ALA A 68 -6.76 3.97 -0.77
N GLN A 69 -5.47 4.33 -0.66
CA GLN A 69 -4.39 3.85 -1.53
C GLN A 69 -3.73 2.55 -1.04
N GLY A 70 -4.10 2.04 0.14
CA GLY A 70 -3.59 0.78 0.70
C GLY A 70 -2.07 0.69 0.67
N SER A 71 -1.53 -0.35 0.01
CA SER A 71 -0.08 -0.58 -0.13
C SER A 71 0.66 0.49 -0.95
N HIS A 72 -0.04 1.30 -1.74
CA HIS A 72 0.53 2.44 -2.47
C HIS A 72 0.58 3.71 -1.62
N PHE A 73 0.09 3.68 -0.39
CA PHE A 73 0.15 4.82 0.50
C PHE A 73 1.60 5.17 0.84
N MET A 74 2.11 6.23 0.22
CA MET A 74 3.41 6.80 0.55
C MET A 74 3.23 7.84 1.67
N ALA A 75 3.36 7.39 2.92
CA ALA A 75 3.38 8.29 4.08
C ALA A 75 4.47 9.37 3.96
N ASN A 76 5.58 9.02 3.30
CA ASN A 76 6.72 9.89 3.08
C ASN A 76 6.51 10.74 1.82
N LYS A 77 6.34 12.06 1.99
CA LYS A 77 6.21 13.02 0.87
C LYS A 77 7.51 13.27 0.11
N ARG A 78 8.66 12.87 0.66
CA ARG A 78 9.99 13.08 0.07
C ARG A 78 10.74 11.75 -0.02
N CYS A 79 11.33 11.48 -1.18
CA CYS A 79 12.19 10.32 -1.42
C CYS A 79 13.62 10.81 -1.70
N GLN A 80 14.57 10.37 -0.86
CA GLN A 80 15.99 10.66 -1.02
C GLN A 80 16.65 9.48 -1.73
N LEU A 81 17.46 9.77 -2.74
CA LEU A 81 18.17 8.74 -3.50
C LEU A 81 19.62 8.61 -2.97
N PRO A 82 20.23 7.42 -3.08
CA PRO A 82 21.63 7.21 -2.71
C PRO A 82 22.60 8.07 -3.53
N ASP A 83 23.77 8.36 -2.97
CA ASP A 83 24.83 9.10 -3.65
C ASP A 83 25.26 8.42 -4.96
N GLY A 84 25.47 9.23 -6.00
CA GLY A 84 25.75 8.74 -7.36
C GLY A 84 24.51 8.42 -8.19
N SER A 85 23.30 8.56 -7.63
CA SER A 85 22.07 8.48 -8.41
C SER A 85 21.90 9.73 -9.28
N PHE A 86 21.56 9.56 -10.55
CA PHE A 86 21.30 10.66 -11.46
C PHE A 86 19.95 10.51 -12.16
N ARG A 87 19.35 11.66 -12.50
CA ARG A 87 18.08 11.73 -13.23
C ARG A 87 18.34 12.23 -14.64
N ARG A 88 17.76 11.55 -15.62
CA ARG A 88 17.83 11.92 -17.04
C ARG A 88 16.42 12.05 -17.59
N GLN A 89 16.04 13.28 -17.91
CA GLN A 89 14.77 13.54 -18.59
C GLN A 89 14.92 13.26 -20.08
N ARG A 90 14.03 12.42 -20.62
CA ARG A 90 13.89 12.14 -22.05
C ARG A 90 12.49 12.51 -22.51
N LYS A 91 12.30 12.53 -23.84
CA LYS A 91 11.00 12.86 -24.42
C LYS A 91 9.99 11.74 -24.11
N GLY A 92 9.07 12.01 -23.19
CA GLY A 92 7.99 11.08 -22.80
C GLY A 92 8.25 10.25 -21.54
N TYR A 93 9.47 10.26 -21.00
CA TYR A 93 9.82 9.52 -19.79
C TYR A 93 11.01 10.11 -19.02
N GLU A 94 11.06 9.85 -17.72
CA GLU A 94 12.17 10.21 -16.84
C GLU A 94 12.90 8.94 -16.39
N GLU A 95 14.21 8.89 -16.59
CA GLU A 95 15.06 7.80 -16.11
C GLU A 95 15.75 8.24 -14.82
N VAL A 96 15.65 7.43 -13.77
CA VAL A 96 16.42 7.57 -12.54
C VAL A 96 17.34 6.37 -12.43
N HIS A 97 18.64 6.61 -12.57
CA HIS A 97 19.67 5.58 -12.40
C HIS A 97 20.12 5.58 -10.95
N VAL A 98 20.04 4.41 -10.31
CA VAL A 98 20.53 4.18 -8.95
C VAL A 98 21.67 3.17 -9.04
N PRO A 99 22.91 3.58 -8.66
CA PRO A 99 24.06 2.71 -8.75
C PRO A 99 23.97 1.55 -7.76
N ALA A 100 24.61 0.45 -8.13
CA ALA A 100 24.83 -0.71 -7.27
C ALA A 100 25.53 -0.29 -5.96
N LEU A 101 24.89 -0.54 -4.81
CA LEU A 101 25.50 -0.26 -3.51
C LEU A 101 26.72 -1.16 -3.32
N LYS A 102 27.86 -0.56 -2.99
CA LYS A 102 29.06 -1.31 -2.61
C LYS A 102 28.80 -2.02 -1.28
N PRO A 103 29.17 -3.31 -1.14
CA PRO A 103 29.03 -4.00 0.13
C PRO A 103 29.85 -3.27 1.20
N LYS A 104 29.28 -3.11 2.39
CA LYS A 104 30.01 -2.50 3.51
C LYS A 104 31.26 -3.33 3.80
N PRO A 105 32.41 -2.73 4.10
CA PRO A 105 33.58 -3.50 4.55
C PRO A 105 33.26 -4.26 5.85
N PHE A 106 34.03 -5.29 6.15
CA PHE A 106 33.92 -6.00 7.43
C PHE A 106 34.30 -5.05 8.58
N GLY A 107 33.56 -5.13 9.70
CA GLY A 107 33.98 -4.46 10.93
C GLY A 107 35.21 -5.13 11.53
N SER A 108 35.95 -4.42 12.39
CA SER A 108 37.22 -4.87 12.97
C SER A 108 37.13 -6.22 13.70
N GLU A 109 35.96 -6.56 14.25
CA GLU A 109 35.69 -7.82 14.98
C GLU A 109 34.71 -8.76 14.25
N GLU A 110 34.32 -8.44 13.01
CA GLU A 110 33.30 -9.18 12.28
C GLU A 110 33.92 -10.29 11.43
N GLN A 111 33.81 -11.53 11.92
CA GLN A 111 34.25 -12.73 11.20
C GLN A 111 33.07 -13.62 10.87
N LEU A 112 33.19 -14.35 9.75
CA LEU A 112 32.21 -15.37 9.38
C LEU A 112 32.33 -16.55 10.34
N VAL A 113 31.19 -17.04 10.82
CA VAL A 113 31.14 -18.18 11.74
C VAL A 113 31.09 -19.47 10.91
N SER A 114 32.07 -20.35 11.14
CA SER A 114 32.08 -21.70 10.57
C SER A 114 30.94 -22.54 11.16
N VAL A 115 30.35 -23.42 10.35
CA VAL A 115 29.25 -24.30 10.78
C VAL A 115 29.68 -25.23 11.93
N GLU A 116 30.96 -25.56 12.01
CA GLU A 116 31.55 -26.34 13.12
C GLU A 116 31.41 -25.68 14.49
N LYS A 117 31.34 -24.34 14.55
CA LYS A 117 31.18 -23.59 15.80
C LYS A 117 29.74 -23.60 16.30
N LEU A 118 28.79 -24.06 15.48
CA LEU A 118 27.39 -24.16 15.88
C LEU A 118 27.16 -25.37 16.79
N PRO A 119 26.11 -25.36 17.63
CA PRO A 119 25.72 -26.52 18.41
C PRO A 119 25.46 -27.75 17.53
N LYS A 120 25.87 -28.94 17.99
CA LYS A 120 25.79 -30.20 17.22
C LYS A 120 24.38 -30.50 16.68
N TYR A 121 23.34 -30.12 17.42
CA TYR A 121 21.94 -30.31 16.99
C TYR A 121 21.57 -29.43 15.78
N ALA A 122 22.18 -28.25 15.63
CA ALA A 122 21.89 -27.31 14.56
C ALA A 122 22.72 -27.59 13.29
N GLN A 123 23.86 -28.29 13.42
CA GLN A 123 24.78 -28.55 12.30
C GLN A 123 24.14 -29.36 11.16
N ALA A 124 23.21 -30.28 11.49
CA ALA A 124 22.50 -31.09 10.49
C ALA A 124 21.70 -30.24 9.48
N GLY A 125 21.24 -29.05 9.88
CA GLY A 125 20.50 -28.14 9.01
C GLY A 125 21.37 -27.36 8.01
N PHE A 126 22.70 -27.43 8.16
CA PHE A 126 23.66 -26.69 7.34
C PHE A 126 24.57 -27.63 6.51
N GLU A 127 24.07 -28.82 6.19
CA GLU A 127 24.78 -29.77 5.34
C GLU A 127 25.13 -29.15 3.98
N GLY A 128 26.41 -29.23 3.58
CA GLY A 128 26.93 -28.61 2.36
C GLY A 128 27.45 -27.17 2.52
N PHE A 129 27.30 -26.53 3.68
CA PHE A 129 27.81 -25.18 3.94
C PHE A 129 29.02 -25.20 4.86
N LYS A 130 30.06 -24.45 4.49
CA LYS A 130 31.29 -24.32 5.30
C LYS A 130 31.18 -23.19 6.34
N THR A 131 30.55 -22.08 5.95
CA THR A 131 30.45 -20.85 6.74
C THR A 131 29.08 -20.21 6.61
N LEU A 132 28.61 -19.56 7.67
CA LEU A 132 27.39 -18.76 7.67
C LEU A 132 27.57 -17.44 6.91
N ASN A 133 26.47 -16.87 6.42
CA ASN A 133 26.46 -15.53 5.83
C ASN A 133 26.80 -14.46 6.88
N ARG A 134 27.18 -13.26 6.44
CA ARG A 134 27.55 -12.14 7.33
C ARG A 134 26.47 -11.79 8.36
N ILE A 135 25.20 -11.74 7.95
CA ILE A 135 24.07 -11.44 8.84
C ILE A 135 23.78 -12.60 9.78
N GLN A 136 23.81 -13.83 9.26
CA GLN A 136 23.64 -15.05 10.06
C GLN A 136 24.72 -15.16 11.13
N SER A 137 25.97 -14.81 10.81
CA SER A 137 27.11 -14.76 11.73
C SER A 137 26.96 -13.70 12.83
N LYS A 138 26.15 -12.65 12.61
CA LYS A 138 25.82 -11.67 13.66
C LYS A 138 24.66 -12.13 14.54
N LEU A 139 23.68 -12.79 13.93
CA LEU A 139 22.44 -13.16 14.62
C LEU A 139 22.52 -14.51 15.35
N TYR A 140 23.50 -15.37 15.04
CA TYR A 140 23.49 -16.74 15.57
C TYR A 140 23.43 -16.79 17.10
N ARG A 141 24.12 -15.87 17.82
CA ARG A 141 24.07 -15.81 19.29
C ARG A 141 22.66 -15.48 19.77
N ALA A 142 22.07 -14.41 19.24
CA ALA A 142 20.73 -13.99 19.61
C ALA A 142 19.64 -15.00 19.18
N ALA A 143 19.90 -15.84 18.18
CA ALA A 143 18.94 -16.82 17.68
C ALA A 143 19.06 -18.21 18.32
N LEU A 144 20.22 -18.59 18.87
CA LEU A 144 20.46 -19.92 19.44
C LEU A 144 20.79 -19.89 20.93
N GLU A 145 21.28 -18.77 21.46
CA GLU A 145 21.70 -18.62 22.86
C GLU A 145 20.68 -17.81 23.69
N SER A 146 19.70 -17.14 23.04
CA SER A 146 18.65 -16.39 23.72
C SER A 146 17.25 -16.66 23.15
N ASP A 147 16.24 -16.65 24.03
CA ASP A 147 14.82 -16.81 23.69
C ASP A 147 14.10 -15.46 23.47
N GLU A 148 14.86 -14.38 23.21
CA GLU A 148 14.30 -13.05 23.03
C GLU A 148 13.60 -12.89 21.67
N ASN A 149 12.64 -11.98 21.61
CA ASN A 149 11.96 -11.63 20.37
C ASN A 149 12.93 -10.94 19.40
N LEU A 150 13.12 -11.52 18.22
CA LEU A 150 14.02 -10.98 17.19
C LEU A 150 13.23 -10.24 16.11
N LEU A 151 13.64 -9.00 15.81
CA LEU A 151 13.21 -8.26 14.62
C LEU A 151 14.40 -8.08 13.68
N LEU A 152 14.36 -8.71 12.52
CA LEU A 152 15.36 -8.54 11.47
C LEU A 152 14.78 -7.85 10.24
N CYS A 153 15.36 -6.71 9.89
CA CYS A 153 15.11 -6.04 8.62
C CYS A 153 16.33 -6.22 7.70
N ALA A 154 16.19 -7.02 6.65
CA ALA A 154 17.25 -7.25 5.65
C ALA A 154 16.71 -7.09 4.23
N PRO A 155 17.47 -6.52 3.29
CA PRO A 155 17.00 -6.41 1.91
C PRO A 155 16.78 -7.78 1.25
N THR A 156 15.85 -7.78 0.29
CA THR A 156 15.43 -8.96 -0.47
C THR A 156 16.63 -9.62 -1.15
N GLY A 157 16.89 -10.89 -0.82
CA GLY A 157 18.01 -11.67 -1.38
C GLY A 157 19.19 -11.95 -0.42
N LEU A 158 19.15 -11.48 0.83
CA LEU A 158 20.20 -11.74 1.83
C LEU A 158 20.09 -13.06 2.61
N GLY A 159 19.27 -14.01 2.13
CA GLY A 159 19.27 -15.39 2.65
C GLY A 159 18.70 -15.55 4.06
N PHE A 160 17.66 -14.81 4.42
CA PHE A 160 16.94 -15.00 5.68
C PHE A 160 15.87 -16.12 5.64
N SER A 161 15.67 -16.77 4.49
CA SER A 161 14.85 -17.99 4.43
C SER A 161 15.80 -19.18 4.43
N PHE A 162 15.65 -20.08 5.40
CA PHE A 162 16.25 -21.41 5.36
C PHE A 162 16.06 -21.99 3.95
N PHE A 163 17.18 -22.21 3.26
CA PHE A 163 17.37 -22.97 2.02
C PHE A 163 16.42 -22.69 0.84
N PHE A 164 16.92 -21.95 -0.16
CA PHE A 164 16.49 -22.06 -1.56
C PHE A 164 17.71 -22.38 -2.46
N PRO A 165 17.64 -23.38 -3.36
CA PRO A 165 18.77 -23.82 -4.17
C PRO A 165 19.08 -22.93 -5.40
N HIS A 166 20.36 -22.98 -5.82
CA HIS A 166 21.04 -22.59 -7.06
C HIS A 166 20.73 -21.29 -7.84
N SER A 167 19.82 -20.41 -7.40
CA SER A 167 19.53 -19.13 -8.12
C SER A 167 19.90 -17.84 -7.36
N PHE A 168 20.66 -17.97 -6.27
CA PHE A 168 21.14 -16.87 -5.43
C PHE A 168 21.98 -15.88 -6.25
N ARG A 169 21.50 -14.65 -6.42
CA ARG A 169 22.34 -13.53 -6.86
C ARG A 169 22.31 -12.39 -5.83
N PRO A 170 23.30 -12.33 -4.93
CA PRO A 170 23.71 -11.10 -4.29
C PRO A 170 24.77 -10.42 -5.18
N VAL A 171 24.41 -10.11 -6.43
CA VAL A 171 25.19 -9.15 -7.23
C VAL A 171 24.54 -7.81 -6.98
N PRO A 172 25.25 -6.77 -6.56
CA PRO A 172 24.65 -5.46 -6.41
C PRO A 172 24.18 -5.01 -7.80
N LEU A 173 22.86 -5.00 -7.99
CA LEU A 173 22.24 -4.73 -9.28
C LEU A 173 22.20 -3.23 -9.50
N GLU A 174 22.64 -2.80 -10.67
CA GLU A 174 22.34 -1.46 -11.12
C GLU A 174 20.87 -1.40 -11.49
N GLN A 175 20.16 -0.41 -10.94
CA GLN A 175 18.72 -0.26 -11.12
C GLN A 175 18.47 1.01 -11.91
N THR A 176 17.75 0.87 -13.02
CA THR A 176 17.25 2.01 -13.79
C THR A 176 15.74 2.03 -13.69
N TYR A 177 15.23 3.09 -13.08
CA TYR A 177 13.80 3.33 -12.97
C TYR A 177 13.37 4.24 -14.10
N VAL A 178 12.38 3.83 -14.88
CA VAL A 178 11.84 4.64 -15.97
C VAL A 178 10.40 5.01 -15.63
N GLY A 179 10.18 6.27 -15.28
CA GLY A 179 8.86 6.85 -15.06
C GLY A 179 8.26 7.34 -16.36
N ILE A 180 7.12 6.80 -16.76
CA ILE A 180 6.44 7.23 -18.00
C ILE A 180 5.51 8.39 -17.68
N THR A 181 5.73 9.53 -18.35
CA THR A 181 4.98 10.77 -18.13
C THR A 181 3.65 10.84 -18.91
N GLU A 182 3.45 9.92 -19.87
CA GLU A 182 2.27 9.86 -20.73
C GLU A 182 0.99 9.46 -19.97
N LYS A 183 -0.09 10.24 -20.19
CA LYS A 183 -1.37 10.05 -19.51
C LYS A 183 -2.28 9.06 -20.25
N LYS A 184 -2.17 8.98 -21.58
CA LYS A 184 -3.04 8.10 -22.39
C LYS A 184 -2.55 6.64 -22.32
N ALA A 185 -3.44 5.73 -21.91
CA ALA A 185 -3.09 4.32 -21.67
C ALA A 185 -2.47 3.61 -22.88
N ILE A 186 -3.04 3.82 -24.09
CA ILE A 186 -2.56 3.19 -25.33
C ILE A 186 -1.16 3.70 -25.70
N LYS A 187 -0.95 5.02 -25.69
CA LYS A 187 0.35 5.63 -26.01
C LYS A 187 1.41 5.25 -24.97
N ARG A 188 1.04 5.17 -23.69
CA ARG A 188 1.92 4.72 -22.60
C ARG A 188 2.42 3.30 -22.85
N PHE A 189 1.56 2.39 -23.31
CA PHE A 189 1.95 1.01 -23.59
C PHE A 189 2.91 0.92 -24.79
N GLN A 190 2.65 1.68 -25.85
CA GLN A 190 3.56 1.78 -27.01
C GLN A 190 4.94 2.31 -26.61
N ILE A 191 4.97 3.43 -25.89
CA ILE A 191 6.19 4.05 -25.38
C ILE A 191 6.94 3.09 -24.45
N MET A 192 6.24 2.37 -23.56
CA MET A 192 6.85 1.40 -22.67
C MET A 192 7.57 0.29 -23.46
N ASN A 193 6.91 -0.26 -24.49
CA ASN A 193 7.50 -1.32 -25.31
C ASN A 193 8.69 -0.83 -26.13
N GLU A 194 8.60 0.38 -26.70
CA GLU A 194 9.71 1.00 -27.43
C GLU A 194 10.94 1.21 -26.54
N ILE A 195 10.75 1.75 -25.32
CA ILE A 195 11.84 1.97 -24.35
C ILE A 195 12.47 0.64 -23.93
N VAL A 196 11.64 -0.37 -23.63
CA VAL A 196 12.13 -1.70 -23.26
C VAL A 196 12.98 -2.27 -24.39
N TYR A 197 12.52 -2.16 -25.63
CA TYR A 197 13.24 -2.66 -26.80
C TYR A 197 14.57 -1.95 -27.01
N GLU A 198 14.62 -0.61 -26.97
CA GLU A 198 15.87 0.15 -27.09
C GLU A 198 16.88 -0.26 -26.01
N LYS A 199 16.45 -0.38 -24.76
CA LYS A 199 17.33 -0.78 -23.64
C LYS A 199 17.79 -2.22 -23.74
N ILE A 200 16.96 -3.12 -24.26
CA ILE A 200 17.39 -4.49 -24.58
C ILE A 200 18.53 -4.43 -25.60
N MET A 201 18.36 -3.68 -26.69
CA MET A 201 19.35 -3.63 -27.76
C MET A 201 20.67 -2.98 -27.32
N GLU A 202 20.64 -1.98 -26.44
CA GLU A 202 21.87 -1.35 -25.88
C GLU A 202 22.72 -2.31 -25.04
N HIS A 203 22.06 -3.22 -24.31
CA HIS A 203 22.70 -4.10 -23.32
C HIS A 203 22.79 -5.57 -23.75
N ALA A 204 22.10 -5.96 -24.80
CA ALA A 204 22.16 -7.29 -25.40
C ALA A 204 23.61 -7.61 -25.79
N GLY A 205 24.11 -8.74 -25.30
CA GLY A 205 25.46 -9.23 -25.57
C GLY A 205 26.58 -8.65 -24.67
N LYS A 206 26.30 -7.67 -23.81
CA LYS A 206 27.28 -7.13 -22.85
C LYS A 206 27.06 -7.64 -21.43
N ASN A 207 25.82 -7.54 -20.94
CA ASN A 207 25.44 -7.92 -19.58
C ASN A 207 24.22 -8.85 -19.60
N GLN A 208 24.04 -9.66 -18.56
CA GLN A 208 22.82 -10.45 -18.41
C GLN A 208 21.71 -9.55 -17.85
N VAL A 209 20.77 -9.14 -18.70
CA VAL A 209 19.71 -8.19 -18.30
C VAL A 209 18.46 -8.93 -17.85
N ARG A 210 17.84 -8.48 -16.76
CA ARG A 210 16.54 -9.00 -16.28
C ARG A 210 15.53 -7.85 -16.21
N PHE A 211 14.40 -8.04 -16.88
CA PHE A 211 13.35 -7.02 -16.98
C PHE A 211 12.21 -7.32 -16.00
N PHE A 212 11.82 -6.34 -15.18
CA PHE A 212 10.61 -6.41 -14.37
C PHE A 212 9.65 -5.30 -14.78
N ILE A 213 8.55 -5.68 -15.43
CA ILE A 213 7.51 -4.75 -15.85
C ILE A 213 6.46 -4.68 -14.74
N LEU A 214 6.54 -3.65 -13.90
CA LEU A 214 5.47 -3.31 -12.95
C LEU A 214 4.52 -2.30 -13.60
N SER A 215 3.64 -2.80 -14.46
CA SER A 215 2.67 -1.97 -15.20
C SER A 215 1.71 -1.17 -14.30
N PHE A 216 1.56 -1.58 -13.04
CA PHE A 216 0.67 -0.93 -12.07
C PHE A 216 1.11 0.48 -11.65
N LEU A 217 2.41 0.78 -11.63
CA LEU A 217 2.94 2.01 -11.01
C LEU A 217 3.36 3.12 -11.99
N ARG A 218 3.02 3.01 -13.29
CA ARG A 218 3.60 3.88 -14.35
C ARG A 218 5.14 3.91 -14.35
N LEU A 219 5.75 2.94 -13.68
CA LEU A 219 7.18 2.86 -13.40
C LEU A 219 7.69 1.52 -13.92
N LEU A 220 8.54 1.58 -14.93
CA LEU A 220 9.26 0.43 -15.44
C LEU A 220 10.57 0.29 -14.65
N ILE A 221 10.84 -0.90 -14.10
CA ILE A 221 12.07 -1.17 -13.35
C ILE A 221 12.96 -2.08 -14.18
N LEU A 222 14.08 -1.54 -14.62
CA LEU A 222 15.11 -2.27 -15.36
C LEU A 222 16.24 -2.63 -14.40
N LEU A 223 16.48 -3.94 -14.23
CA LEU A 223 17.57 -4.46 -13.40
C LEU A 223 18.67 -5.01 -14.31
N PHE A 224 19.82 -4.35 -14.29
CA PHE A 224 20.99 -4.80 -15.02
C PHE A 224 21.85 -5.66 -14.11
N VAL A 225 22.04 -6.93 -14.49
CA VAL A 225 22.99 -7.81 -13.81
C VAL A 225 24.31 -7.72 -14.55
N SER A 226 25.24 -6.97 -14.00
CA SER A 226 26.65 -7.06 -14.38
C SER A 226 27.18 -8.41 -13.87
N CYS A 227 27.10 -9.44 -14.71
CA CYS A 227 27.89 -10.64 -14.49
C CYS A 227 29.37 -10.23 -14.60
N TRP A 228 30.17 -10.62 -13.61
CA TRP A 228 31.62 -10.67 -13.76
C TRP A 228 31.99 -11.57 -14.94
#